data_AF-A0A7X7RZ95-F1
#
_entry.id   AF-A0A7X7RZ95-F1
#
_cell.length_a   1.000
_cell.length_b   1.000
_cell.length_c   1.000
_cell.angle_alpha   90.00
_cell.angle_beta   90.00
_cell.angle_gamma   90.00
#
_symmetry.space_group_name_H-M   'P 1'
#
loop_
_entity.id
_entity.type
_entity.pdbx_description
1 polymer ?
#
loop_
_entity_poly.entity_id
_entity_poly.type
_entity_poly.pdbx_seq_one_letter_code
_entity_poly.pdbx_strand_id
1 'polypeptide(L)'
;MSLPKNTSDTLSPYATVALCFSEGISNPEQVSFNIMPLFDQYYCTVSETEDTVFIVPSQPLPGNCRFVIRPEKEILSLKKERLSSDSVVFYTYPFEREPNNSFLTADSLPRKLFGALSTINDTDIFIVRDTSLRKFYITSHVSQTTFVIRNSSGNTTLERNFRSKDTLSAPSHFKAPLYLLVYPWRRSVGGHYDMGYIPGKTRASE
;
A
#
# COMPACT_ATOMS: atom_id res chain seq x y z
N MET A 1 -17.27 3.93 14.17
CA MET A 1 -16.84 2.86 13.24
C MET A 1 -15.57 2.25 13.78
N SER A 2 -15.62 1.04 14.31
CA SER A 2 -14.41 0.28 14.66
C SER A 2 -13.77 -0.25 13.39
N LEU A 3 -12.48 0.02 13.20
CA LEU A 3 -11.69 -0.63 12.15
C LEU A 3 -11.75 -2.16 12.34
N PRO A 4 -11.87 -2.96 11.27
CA PRO A 4 -11.90 -4.42 11.39
C PRO A 4 -10.60 -4.91 12.03
N LYS A 5 -10.73 -5.71 13.10
CA LYS A 5 -9.63 -6.47 13.72
C LYS A 5 -9.18 -7.56 12.75
N ASN A 6 -8.22 -7.25 11.89
CA ASN A 6 -7.39 -8.23 11.20
C ASN A 6 -5.95 -7.77 11.35
N THR A 7 -5.29 -8.30 12.37
CA THR A 7 -3.93 -7.92 12.78
C THR A 7 -3.10 -9.19 12.95
N SER A 8 -2.39 -9.59 11.90
CA SER A 8 -1.10 -10.31 12.05
C SER A 8 -0.29 -10.39 10.76
N ASP A 9 -0.92 -10.42 9.57
CA ASP A 9 -0.20 -10.95 8.39
C ASP A 9 0.05 -9.95 7.25
N THR A 10 -0.17 -8.65 7.47
CA THR A 10 0.09 -7.64 6.44
C THR A 10 1.40 -6.93 6.77
N LEU A 11 2.40 -7.01 5.90
CA LEU A 11 3.64 -6.25 6.03
C LEU A 11 3.55 -4.99 5.15
N SER A 12 3.94 -3.85 5.70
CA SER A 12 4.09 -2.61 4.95
C SER A 12 5.24 -2.76 3.95
N PRO A 13 5.09 -2.31 2.69
CA PRO A 13 6.20 -2.27 1.73
C PRO A 13 7.25 -1.21 2.09
N TYR A 14 6.96 -0.32 3.05
CA TYR A 14 7.88 0.71 3.49
C TYR A 14 8.82 0.16 4.57
N ALA A 15 10.08 -0.02 4.20
CA ALA A 15 11.15 -0.43 5.12
C ALA A 15 11.56 0.68 6.09
N THR A 16 11.24 1.94 5.79
CA THR A 16 11.67 3.11 6.55
C THR A 16 10.66 4.24 6.39
N VAL A 17 10.45 5.05 7.43
CA VAL A 17 9.64 6.27 7.35
C VAL A 17 10.58 7.46 7.32
N ALA A 18 10.59 8.20 6.22
CA ALA A 18 11.36 9.43 6.07
C ALA A 18 10.49 10.64 6.46
N LEU A 19 10.98 11.45 7.39
CA LEU A 19 10.41 12.73 7.77
C LEU A 19 11.34 13.84 7.30
N CYS A 20 10.91 14.60 6.30
CA CYS A 20 11.69 15.70 5.73
C CYS A 20 11.28 17.03 6.37
N PHE A 21 12.27 17.79 6.80
CA PHE A 21 12.14 19.11 7.38
C PHE A 21 12.55 20.15 6.33
N SER A 22 11.97 21.34 6.39
CA SER A 22 12.33 22.43 5.48
C SER A 22 13.72 23.00 5.74
N GLU A 23 14.29 22.73 6.92
CA GLU A 23 15.58 23.21 7.38
C GLU A 23 16.26 22.11 8.21
N GLY A 24 17.60 22.13 8.25
CA GLY A 24 18.39 21.19 9.05
C GLY A 24 18.10 21.29 10.55
N ILE A 25 18.24 20.17 11.25
CA ILE A 25 18.00 20.00 12.68
C ILE A 25 19.28 20.33 13.45
N SER A 26 19.18 21.20 14.45
CA SER A 26 20.35 21.69 15.20
C SER A 26 20.99 20.67 16.16
N ASN A 27 20.23 19.70 16.65
CA ASN A 27 20.71 18.62 17.55
C ASN A 27 20.15 17.26 17.12
N PRO A 28 20.64 16.68 16.01
CA PRO A 28 20.11 15.43 15.44
C PRO A 28 20.08 14.26 16.43
N GLU A 29 21.09 14.16 17.31
CA GLU A 29 21.23 13.07 18.29
C GLU A 29 20.11 13.02 19.35
N GLN A 30 19.39 14.12 19.54
CA GLN A 30 18.32 14.21 20.54
C GLN A 30 16.92 13.96 19.94
N VAL A 31 16.85 13.78 18.62
CA VAL A 31 15.59 13.56 17.91
C VAL A 31 15.03 12.19 18.27
N SER A 32 13.80 12.18 18.75
CA SER A 32 13.06 11.00 19.21
C SER A 32 11.57 11.21 18.96
N PHE A 33 10.84 10.12 18.70
CA PHE A 33 9.43 10.19 18.33
C PHE A 33 8.57 9.20 19.12
N ASN A 34 7.41 9.66 19.57
CA ASN A 34 6.34 8.78 20.01
C ASN A 34 5.57 8.32 18.76
N ILE A 35 5.49 7.00 18.55
CA ILE A 35 4.81 6.38 17.42
C ILE A 35 3.65 5.52 17.93
N MET A 36 2.45 5.75 17.41
CA MET A 36 1.24 5.02 17.78
C MET A 36 0.57 4.38 16.56
N PRO A 37 0.20 3.08 16.58
CA PRO A 37 0.53 2.12 17.64
C PRO A 37 2.03 1.86 17.72
N LEU A 38 2.50 1.55 18.93
CA LEU A 38 3.90 1.27 19.19
C LEU A 38 4.32 -0.02 18.47
N PHE A 39 5.49 -0.01 17.82
CA PHE A 39 6.21 -1.24 17.48
C PHE A 39 7.48 -1.29 18.33
N ASP A 40 7.77 -2.48 18.87
CA ASP A 40 8.57 -2.65 20.08
C ASP A 40 10.01 -2.15 19.97
N GLN A 41 10.57 -2.09 18.77
CA GLN A 41 11.96 -1.69 18.55
C GLN A 41 12.12 -0.93 17.23
N TYR A 42 12.68 0.28 17.31
CA TYR A 42 13.06 1.10 16.17
C TYR A 42 14.26 1.98 16.54
N TYR A 43 14.95 2.51 15.54
CA TYR A 43 15.97 3.54 15.72
C TYR A 43 15.79 4.66 14.71
N CYS A 44 16.38 5.82 15.02
CA CYS A 44 16.40 6.97 14.12
C CYS A 44 17.81 7.17 13.57
N THR A 45 17.90 7.46 12.28
CA THR A 45 19.11 8.04 11.67
C THR A 45 18.75 9.34 10.98
N VAL A 46 19.73 10.22 10.79
CA VAL A 46 19.52 11.51 10.15
C VAL A 46 20.39 11.59 8.90
N SER A 47 19.91 12.24 7.85
CA SER A 47 20.69 12.53 6.63
C SER A 47 21.93 13.36 6.94
N GLU A 48 22.92 13.32 6.03
CA GLU A 48 24.12 14.17 6.12
C GLU A 48 23.80 15.68 6.11
N THR A 49 22.70 16.05 5.47
CA THR A 49 22.16 17.42 5.42
C THR A 49 21.37 17.81 6.68
N GLU A 50 21.21 16.88 7.62
CA GLU A 50 20.47 17.04 8.88
C GLU A 50 19.00 17.45 8.74
N ASP A 51 18.45 17.39 7.53
CA ASP A 51 17.10 17.83 7.18
C ASP A 51 16.09 16.68 7.04
N THR A 52 16.54 15.43 7.13
CA THR A 52 15.69 14.26 6.98
C THR A 52 15.98 13.26 8.08
N VAL A 53 14.94 12.86 8.81
CA VAL A 53 15.03 11.82 9.83
C VAL A 53 14.40 10.55 9.28
N PHE A 54 15.17 9.46 9.30
CA PHE A 54 14.75 8.14 8.91
C PHE A 54 14.41 7.34 10.17
N ILE A 55 13.14 7.00 10.33
CA ILE A 55 12.68 6.07 11.36
C ILE A 55 12.78 4.66 10.77
N VAL A 56 13.73 3.88 11.27
CA VAL A 56 14.00 2.51 10.83
C VAL A 56 13.39 1.53 11.84
N PRO A 57 12.25 0.91 11.51
CA PRO A 57 11.67 -0.12 12.35
C PRO A 57 12.54 -1.39 12.29
N SER A 58 12.70 -2.10 13.41
CA SER A 58 13.42 -3.38 13.45
C SER A 58 12.70 -4.53 12.73
N GLN A 59 11.39 -4.37 12.54
CA GLN A 59 10.50 -5.31 11.86
C GLN A 59 9.63 -4.52 10.86
N PRO A 60 9.12 -5.14 9.78
CA PRO A 60 8.26 -4.44 8.85
C PRO A 60 7.01 -3.89 9.56
N LEU A 61 6.58 -2.68 9.21
CA LEU A 61 5.39 -2.08 9.83
C LEU A 61 4.16 -2.96 9.55
N PRO A 62 3.25 -3.17 10.50
CA PRO A 62 2.00 -3.84 10.20
C PRO A 62 1.21 -3.04 9.16
N GLY A 63 0.67 -3.74 8.16
CA GLY A 63 -0.25 -3.23 7.16
C GLY A 63 -1.63 -2.92 7.76
N ASN A 64 -2.46 -2.21 6.96
CA ASN A 64 -3.80 -1.75 7.34
C ASN A 64 -3.85 -1.01 8.69
N CYS A 65 -2.78 -0.27 9.01
CA CYS A 65 -2.61 0.37 10.30
C CYS A 65 -2.47 1.88 10.12
N ARG A 66 -3.15 2.63 10.97
CA ARG A 66 -3.00 4.09 11.06
C ARG A 66 -1.91 4.40 12.07
N PHE A 67 -0.84 5.02 11.59
CA PHE A 67 0.25 5.50 12.42
C PHE A 67 0.14 6.99 12.70
N VAL A 68 0.52 7.38 13.91
CA VAL A 68 0.73 8.76 14.33
C VAL A 68 2.13 8.87 14.88
N ILE A 69 2.94 9.74 14.29
CA ILE A 69 4.29 10.06 14.76
C ILE A 69 4.26 11.46 15.35
N ARG A 70 4.78 11.62 16.57
CA ARG A 70 4.92 12.90 17.27
C ARG A 70 6.33 13.04 17.82
N PRO A 71 6.97 14.22 17.78
CA PRO A 71 8.20 14.45 18.52
C PRO A 71 7.99 14.19 20.01
N GLU A 72 8.91 13.47 20.67
CA GLU A 72 8.87 13.32 22.14
C GLU A 72 9.34 14.58 22.86
N LYS A 73 10.22 15.33 22.20
CA LYS A 73 10.83 16.57 22.68
C LYS A 73 10.74 17.63 21.60
N GLU A 74 10.94 18.88 22.00
CA GLU A 74 11.06 19.99 21.06
C GLU A 74 12.25 19.75 20.12
N ILE A 75 11.98 19.73 18.81
CA ILE A 75 13.00 19.68 17.76
C ILE A 75 13.28 21.12 17.33
N LEU A 76 14.55 21.49 17.29
CA LEU A 76 15.02 22.82 16.92
C LEU A 76 15.70 22.79 15.56
N SER A 77 15.29 23.67 14.65
CA SER A 77 16.04 23.88 13.39
C SER A 77 17.34 24.65 13.64
N LEU A 78 18.25 24.64 12.67
CA LEU A 78 19.47 25.48 12.67
C LEU A 78 19.14 26.99 12.78
N LYS A 79 17.94 27.39 12.37
CA LYS A 79 17.41 28.77 12.52
C LYS A 79 16.70 29.02 13.86
N LYS A 80 16.73 28.06 14.78
CA LYS A 80 16.07 28.09 16.10
C LYS A 80 14.54 28.12 16.04
N GLU A 81 13.96 27.67 14.93
CA GLU A 81 12.51 27.42 14.84
C GLU A 81 12.18 26.13 15.58
N ARG A 82 10.96 26.04 16.14
CA ARG A 82 10.58 25.00 17.10
C ARG A 82 9.46 24.13 16.55
N LEU A 83 9.61 22.82 16.72
CA LEU A 83 8.57 21.82 16.48
C LEU A 83 8.35 21.00 17.75
N SER A 84 7.19 21.15 18.39
CA SER A 84 6.92 20.50 19.70
C SER A 84 5.55 19.86 19.85
N SER A 85 4.61 20.10 18.94
CA SER A 85 3.21 19.62 19.06
C SER A 85 2.60 19.05 17.79
N ASP A 86 3.34 19.07 16.68
CA ASP A 86 2.85 18.52 15.43
C ASP A 86 2.83 17.00 15.42
N SER A 87 1.98 16.46 14.55
CA SER A 87 1.90 15.03 14.32
C SER A 87 1.83 14.71 12.84
N VAL A 88 2.61 13.73 12.42
CA VAL A 88 2.50 13.14 11.09
C VAL A 88 1.62 11.91 11.20
N VAL A 89 0.58 11.84 10.36
CA VAL A 89 -0.32 10.70 10.29
C VAL A 89 -0.15 10.04 8.95
N PHE A 90 0.12 8.73 8.95
CA PHE A 90 0.17 7.94 7.73
C PHE A 90 -0.57 6.62 7.92
N TYR A 91 -0.88 5.97 6.80
CA TYR A 91 -1.59 4.69 6.78
C TYR A 91 -0.75 3.69 6.02
N THR A 92 -0.53 2.53 6.61
CA THR A 92 -0.10 1.35 5.88
C THR A 92 -1.33 0.67 5.28
N TYR A 93 -1.14 -0.02 4.17
CA TYR A 93 -2.21 -0.77 3.51
C TYR A 93 -1.94 -2.27 3.65
N PRO A 94 -2.96 -3.12 3.53
CA PRO A 94 -2.75 -4.56 3.56
C PRO A 94 -1.81 -5.01 2.44
N PHE A 95 -1.01 -6.02 2.73
CA PHE A 95 -0.28 -6.79 1.73
C PHE A 95 -1.12 -8.00 1.33
N GLU A 96 -0.93 -8.53 0.13
CA GLU A 96 -1.57 -9.76 -0.30
C GLU A 96 -1.22 -10.95 0.59
N ARG A 97 -2.04 -12.00 0.54
CA ARG A 97 -1.84 -13.20 1.35
C ARG A 97 -1.63 -14.41 0.46
N GLU A 98 -0.43 -14.96 0.52
CA GLU A 98 -0.10 -16.20 -0.19
C GLU A 98 -0.55 -17.46 0.58
N PRO A 99 -0.90 -18.56 -0.12
CA PRO A 99 -1.03 -18.64 -1.58
C PRO A 99 -2.34 -18.00 -2.07
N ASN A 100 -2.32 -17.16 -3.11
CA ASN A 100 -3.54 -16.63 -3.75
C ASN A 100 -3.62 -16.92 -5.26
N ASN A 101 -2.88 -17.93 -5.72
CA ASN A 101 -2.69 -18.27 -7.13
C ASN A 101 -3.80 -19.08 -7.82
N SER A 102 -4.95 -19.28 -7.17
CA SER A 102 -6.07 -20.05 -7.72
C SER A 102 -7.41 -19.43 -7.32
N PHE A 103 -8.48 -19.73 -8.07
CA PHE A 103 -9.82 -19.23 -7.71
C PHE A 103 -10.31 -19.68 -6.33
N LEU A 104 -9.83 -20.83 -5.84
CA LEU A 104 -10.17 -21.36 -4.52
C LEU A 104 -9.41 -20.64 -3.40
N THR A 105 -8.22 -20.15 -3.71
CA THR A 105 -7.33 -19.45 -2.78
C THR A 105 -7.36 -17.94 -2.95
N ALA A 106 -8.21 -17.43 -3.85
CA ALA A 106 -8.27 -16.02 -4.18
C ALA A 106 -8.62 -15.12 -2.99
N ASP A 107 -7.83 -14.07 -2.81
CA ASP A 107 -7.98 -13.11 -1.72
C ASP A 107 -9.10 -12.11 -1.98
N SER A 108 -9.80 -11.67 -0.95
CA SER A 108 -10.77 -10.58 -1.13
C SER A 108 -10.05 -9.27 -1.37
N LEU A 109 -10.42 -8.52 -2.42
CA LEU A 109 -9.82 -7.22 -2.73
C LEU A 109 -10.31 -6.13 -1.76
N PRO A 110 -9.49 -5.62 -0.81
CA PRO A 110 -9.80 -4.41 -0.05
C PRO A 110 -9.81 -3.15 -0.94
N ARG A 111 -10.09 -1.99 -0.34
CA ARG A 111 -10.07 -0.69 -1.04
C ARG A 111 -8.74 -0.44 -1.77
N LYS A 112 -7.64 -0.81 -1.12
CA LYS A 112 -6.28 -0.75 -1.66
C LYS A 112 -5.46 -1.85 -0.98
N LEU A 113 -4.61 -2.54 -1.75
CA LEU A 113 -3.61 -3.49 -1.27
C LEU A 113 -2.28 -3.29 -1.99
N PHE A 114 -1.23 -3.82 -1.40
CA PHE A 114 0.07 -4.05 -2.04
C PHE A 114 0.30 -5.54 -2.27
N GLY A 115 1.02 -5.88 -3.32
CA GLY A 115 1.46 -7.24 -3.60
C GLY A 115 2.81 -7.25 -4.30
N ALA A 116 3.37 -8.44 -4.50
CA ALA A 116 4.63 -8.67 -5.17
C ALA A 116 4.62 -10.00 -5.93
N LEU A 117 4.98 -9.93 -7.22
CA LEU A 117 5.12 -11.12 -8.03
C LEU A 117 6.54 -11.68 -7.87
N SER A 118 6.65 -12.77 -7.14
CA SER A 118 7.93 -13.38 -6.75
C SER A 118 8.61 -14.11 -7.91
N THR A 119 7.83 -14.62 -8.87
CA THR A 119 8.36 -15.40 -10.01
C THR A 119 7.70 -15.05 -11.34
N ILE A 120 8.29 -15.51 -12.46
CA ILE A 120 7.73 -15.32 -13.81
C ILE A 120 6.38 -16.03 -14.03
N ASN A 121 6.06 -17.00 -13.18
CA ASN A 121 4.86 -17.82 -13.25
C ASN A 121 3.87 -17.47 -12.15
N ASP A 122 4.21 -16.45 -11.36
CA ASP A 122 3.37 -16.00 -10.26
C ASP A 122 2.12 -15.32 -10.80
N THR A 123 0.98 -15.56 -10.17
CA THR A 123 -0.27 -14.95 -10.60
C THR A 123 -1.18 -14.81 -9.41
N ASP A 124 -1.37 -13.58 -8.98
CA ASP A 124 -2.14 -13.28 -7.78
C ASP A 124 -3.60 -13.10 -8.18
N ILE A 125 -4.50 -13.81 -7.51
CA ILE A 125 -5.94 -13.78 -7.83
C ILE A 125 -6.70 -13.13 -6.69
N PHE A 126 -7.40 -12.05 -7.01
CA PHE A 126 -8.28 -11.35 -6.06
C PHE A 126 -9.75 -11.47 -6.46
N ILE A 127 -10.62 -11.78 -5.51
CA ILE A 127 -12.07 -11.89 -5.70
C ILE A 127 -12.81 -10.63 -5.24
N VAL A 128 -13.75 -10.18 -6.07
CA VAL A 128 -14.66 -9.07 -5.80
C VAL A 128 -16.09 -9.58 -5.91
N ARG A 129 -16.77 -9.64 -4.77
CA ARG A 129 -18.18 -10.08 -4.67
C ARG A 129 -19.18 -8.93 -4.79
N ASP A 130 -18.74 -7.71 -4.50
CA ASP A 130 -19.59 -6.52 -4.59
C ASP A 130 -19.87 -6.15 -6.05
N THR A 131 -21.15 -6.16 -6.42
CA THR A 131 -21.62 -5.89 -7.79
C THR A 131 -21.48 -4.42 -8.21
N SER A 132 -21.35 -3.50 -7.24
CA SER A 132 -21.17 -2.06 -7.50
C SER A 132 -19.75 -1.71 -7.93
N LEU A 133 -18.77 -2.54 -7.56
CA LEU A 133 -17.36 -2.34 -7.88
C LEU A 133 -17.06 -2.84 -9.29
N ARG A 134 -16.87 -1.90 -10.21
CA ARG A 134 -16.67 -2.21 -11.64
C ARG A 134 -15.42 -1.61 -12.25
N LYS A 135 -14.68 -0.77 -11.52
CA LYS A 135 -13.49 -0.10 -12.04
C LYS A 135 -12.33 -0.31 -11.07
N PHE A 136 -11.22 -0.80 -11.60
CA PHE A 136 -10.06 -1.25 -10.84
C PHE A 136 -8.79 -0.63 -11.42
N TYR A 137 -7.80 -0.43 -10.57
CA TYR A 137 -6.51 0.11 -10.98
C TYR A 137 -5.38 -0.78 -10.49
N ILE A 138 -4.25 -0.70 -11.18
CA ILE A 138 -2.96 -1.20 -10.72
C ILE A 138 -1.89 -0.13 -10.97
N THR A 139 -0.96 -0.01 -10.04
CA THR A 139 0.29 0.72 -10.22
C THR A 139 1.44 -0.24 -9.99
N SER A 140 2.30 -0.40 -10.99
CA SER A 140 3.48 -1.26 -10.94
C SER A 140 4.69 -0.47 -10.47
N HIS A 141 5.42 -1.01 -9.51
CA HIS A 141 6.66 -0.48 -8.96
C HIS A 141 7.79 -1.45 -9.30
N VAL A 142 8.84 -0.96 -9.97
CA VAL A 142 10.08 -1.70 -10.31
C VAL A 142 9.94 -2.80 -11.39
N SER A 143 8.81 -3.50 -11.54
CA SER A 143 8.59 -4.47 -12.62
C SER A 143 7.49 -4.06 -13.61
N GLN A 144 7.31 -4.89 -14.64
CA GLN A 144 6.21 -4.81 -15.58
C GLN A 144 5.08 -5.76 -15.16
N THR A 145 4.24 -5.33 -14.22
CA THR A 145 3.05 -6.08 -13.78
C THR A 145 1.81 -5.59 -14.53
N THR A 146 0.93 -6.51 -14.90
CA THR A 146 -0.37 -6.18 -15.52
C THR A 146 -1.49 -7.01 -14.88
N PHE A 147 -2.73 -6.74 -15.27
CA PHE A 147 -3.87 -7.49 -14.77
C PHE A 147 -5.00 -7.62 -15.80
N VAL A 148 -5.83 -8.64 -15.61
CA VAL A 148 -7.11 -8.82 -16.33
C VAL A 148 -8.25 -9.07 -15.36
N ILE A 149 -9.47 -8.83 -15.82
CA ILE A 149 -10.69 -9.15 -15.06
C ILE A 149 -11.33 -10.37 -15.70
N ARG A 150 -11.67 -11.36 -14.88
CA ARG A 150 -12.44 -12.55 -15.28
C ARG A 150 -13.73 -12.63 -14.46
N ASN A 151 -14.82 -13.11 -15.05
CA ASN A 151 -16.05 -13.41 -14.32
C ASN A 151 -16.16 -14.91 -13.98
N SER A 152 -17.16 -15.27 -13.19
CA SER A 152 -17.45 -16.67 -12.81
C SER A 152 -17.79 -17.58 -14.00
N SER A 153 -18.22 -17.03 -15.14
CA SER A 153 -18.47 -17.77 -16.37
C SER A 153 -17.22 -18.01 -17.22
N GLY A 154 -16.04 -17.57 -16.76
CA GLY A 154 -14.76 -17.74 -17.46
C GLY A 154 -14.45 -16.67 -18.51
N ASN A 155 -15.35 -15.71 -18.75
CA ASN A 155 -15.11 -14.60 -19.66
C ASN A 155 -14.03 -13.68 -19.07
N THR A 156 -13.05 -13.30 -19.87
CA THR A 156 -11.93 -12.46 -19.47
C THR A 156 -11.90 -11.18 -20.31
N THR A 157 -11.52 -10.05 -19.72
CA THR A 157 -11.22 -8.84 -20.47
C THR A 157 -10.04 -9.08 -21.42
N LEU A 158 -9.96 -8.31 -22.50
CA LEU A 158 -8.83 -8.39 -23.42
C LEU A 158 -7.52 -8.10 -22.69
N GLU A 159 -6.47 -8.82 -23.07
CA GLU A 159 -5.11 -8.52 -22.66
C GLU A 159 -4.70 -7.13 -23.12
N ARG A 160 -3.85 -6.48 -22.32
CA ARG A 160 -3.40 -5.11 -22.59
C ARG A 160 -1.88 -5.02 -22.54
N ASN A 161 -1.37 -4.07 -23.31
CA ASN A 161 0.03 -3.67 -23.21
C ASN A 161 0.30 -3.09 -21.82
N PHE A 162 1.49 -3.38 -21.30
CA PHE A 162 1.93 -2.89 -20.00
C PHE A 162 1.89 -1.35 -19.92
N ARG A 163 1.42 -0.85 -18.77
CA ARG A 163 1.55 0.53 -18.33
C ARG A 163 1.88 0.52 -16.84
N SER A 164 2.78 1.40 -16.41
CA SER A 164 3.14 1.52 -14.97
C SER A 164 1.95 1.92 -14.11
N LYS A 165 0.94 2.59 -14.67
CA LYS A 165 -0.37 2.83 -14.07
C LYS A 165 -1.43 2.44 -15.09
N ASP A 166 -2.27 1.47 -14.75
CA ASP A 166 -3.38 1.07 -15.62
C ASP A 166 -4.70 1.01 -14.87
N THR A 167 -5.79 1.05 -15.63
CA THR A 167 -7.15 1.01 -15.10
C THR A 167 -8.04 0.21 -16.04
N LEU A 168 -8.80 -0.72 -15.46
CA LEU A 168 -9.76 -1.55 -16.17
C LEU A 168 -11.15 -1.41 -15.59
N SER A 169 -12.14 -1.38 -16.48
CA SER A 169 -13.54 -1.49 -16.08
C SER A 169 -14.10 -2.84 -16.49
N ALA A 170 -14.74 -3.54 -15.57
CA ALA A 170 -15.46 -4.77 -15.84
C ALA A 170 -16.63 -4.46 -16.79
N PRO A 171 -16.77 -5.16 -17.93
CA PRO A 171 -17.90 -4.99 -18.83
C PRO A 171 -19.24 -5.15 -18.10
N SER A 172 -20.29 -4.47 -18.57
CA SER A 172 -21.63 -4.51 -17.94
C SER A 172 -22.21 -5.93 -17.83
N HIS A 173 -21.91 -6.79 -18.80
CA HIS A 173 -22.36 -8.18 -18.83
C HIS A 173 -21.56 -9.14 -17.94
N PHE A 174 -20.42 -8.70 -17.36
CA PHE A 174 -19.70 -9.51 -16.38
C PHE A 174 -20.49 -9.55 -15.07
N LYS A 175 -20.89 -10.75 -14.64
CA LYS A 175 -21.56 -10.98 -13.36
C LYS A 175 -20.53 -11.24 -12.26
N ALA A 176 -20.84 -10.78 -11.06
CA ALA A 176 -20.06 -11.12 -9.87
C ALA A 176 -20.17 -12.63 -9.55
N PRO A 177 -19.19 -13.23 -8.84
CA PRO A 177 -17.93 -12.60 -8.45
C PRO A 177 -17.02 -12.31 -9.65
N LEU A 178 -16.32 -11.18 -9.58
CA LEU A 178 -15.24 -10.84 -10.49
C LEU A 178 -13.92 -11.30 -9.87
N TYR A 179 -12.99 -11.73 -10.71
CA TYR A 179 -11.65 -12.12 -10.34
C TYR A 179 -10.68 -11.21 -11.06
N LEU A 180 -9.76 -10.60 -10.32
CA LEU A 180 -8.63 -9.85 -10.85
C LEU A 180 -7.44 -10.79 -10.82
N LEU A 181 -6.86 -11.04 -11.99
CA LEU A 181 -5.67 -11.86 -12.13
C LEU A 181 -4.52 -10.90 -12.41
N VAL A 182 -3.58 -10.79 -11.48
CA VAL A 182 -2.39 -9.96 -11.57
C VAL A 182 -1.22 -10.86 -11.94
N TYR A 183 -0.43 -10.51 -12.94
CA TYR A 183 0.62 -11.39 -13.46
C TYR A 183 1.76 -10.61 -14.13
N PRO A 184 2.94 -11.23 -14.24
CA PRO A 184 4.10 -10.58 -14.83
C PRO A 184 3.95 -10.44 -16.35
N TRP A 185 4.05 -9.21 -16.86
CA TRP A 185 4.04 -8.96 -18.30
C TRP A 185 5.40 -9.36 -18.89
N ARG A 186 5.37 -10.21 -19.92
CA ARG A 186 6.57 -10.70 -20.65
C ARG A 186 7.70 -11.20 -19.72
N ARG A 187 7.35 -11.92 -18.66
CA ARG A 187 8.32 -12.54 -17.73
C ARG A 187 9.17 -11.53 -16.94
N SER A 188 8.67 -10.31 -16.71
CA SER A 188 9.28 -9.36 -15.75
C SER A 188 8.99 -9.79 -14.31
N VAL A 189 9.99 -9.86 -13.44
CA VAL A 189 9.86 -10.39 -12.06
C VAL A 189 10.40 -9.45 -11.00
N GLY A 190 10.08 -9.72 -9.74
CA GLY A 190 10.68 -9.07 -8.58
C GLY A 190 10.19 -7.65 -8.36
N GLY A 191 9.04 -7.30 -8.93
CA GLY A 191 8.43 -6.01 -8.69
C GLY A 191 7.15 -6.11 -7.89
N HIS A 192 6.83 -4.96 -7.33
CA HIS A 192 5.75 -4.77 -6.40
C HIS A 192 4.66 -4.01 -7.10
N TYR A 193 3.44 -4.11 -6.62
CA TYR A 193 2.34 -3.32 -7.16
C TYR A 193 1.44 -2.85 -6.04
N ASP A 194 0.67 -1.80 -6.32
CA ASP A 194 -0.52 -1.50 -5.55
C ASP A 194 -1.75 -1.52 -6.44
N MET A 195 -2.83 -2.11 -5.93
CA MET A 195 -4.07 -2.24 -6.66
C MET A 195 -5.27 -1.94 -5.77
N GLY A 196 -6.39 -1.67 -6.39
CA GLY A 196 -7.63 -1.38 -5.70
C GLY A 196 -8.77 -1.09 -6.66
N TYR A 197 -9.87 -0.59 -6.11
CA TYR A 197 -11.03 -0.17 -6.90
C TYR A 197 -11.22 1.35 -6.84
N ILE A 198 -11.80 1.89 -7.92
CA ILE A 198 -12.23 3.28 -8.01
C ILE A 198 -13.73 3.29 -7.72
N PRO A 199 -14.18 3.88 -6.60
CA PRO A 199 -15.60 3.98 -6.28
C PRO A 199 -16.34 4.66 -7.43
N GLY A 200 -17.48 4.08 -7.85
CA GLY A 200 -18.40 4.79 -8.72
C GLY A 200 -18.86 6.08 -8.03
N LYS A 201 -19.15 7.12 -8.80
CA LYS A 201 -19.91 8.25 -8.24
C LYS A 201 -21.28 7.71 -7.83
N THR A 202 -21.49 7.46 -6.55
CA THR A 202 -22.84 7.41 -6.00
C THR A 202 -23.44 8.78 -6.32
N ARG A 203 -24.40 8.84 -7.24
CA ARG A 203 -25.28 10.02 -7.29
C ARG A 203 -25.87 10.09 -5.90
N ALA A 204 -25.55 11.14 -5.15
CA ALA A 204 -26.33 11.48 -3.98
C ALA A 204 -27.78 11.55 -4.47
N SER A 205 -28.64 10.70 -3.93
CA SER A 205 -30.07 10.81 -4.13
C SER A 205 -30.48 12.18 -3.62
N GLU A 206 -30.82 13.07 -4.54
CA GLU A 206 -31.66 14.25 -4.28
C GLU A 206 -33.06 13.81 -3.85
#